data_AF-A0A6A2FL76-F1
#
_entry.id   AF-A0A6A2FL76-F1
#
_cell.length_a   1.000
_cell.length_b   1.000
_cell.length_c   1.000
_cell.angle_alpha   90.00
_cell.angle_beta   90.00
_cell.angle_gamma   90.00
#
_symmetry.space_group_name_H-M   'P 1'
#
loop_
_entity.id
_entity.type
_entity.pdbx_description
1 polymer ?
#
loop_
_entity_poly.entity_id
_entity_poly.type
_entity_poly.pdbx_seq_one_letter_code
_entity_poly.pdbx_strand_id
1 'polypeptide(L)'
;MQQNRNYITFERIKQNFRNRNHVAMRNIAFLAAQFFRENFKRGGVQNGTFTPWKQRKFEFPGKRRQLLYKGGELFRGIQHMTARNKAIVFNNVNYALIHQQGGEIPVTPAMRRFFWAMAYKAGAGKSLKKDGTPGNSQKNKSLDAAGEIWRNLALTKKQTLTVPSRPIFYHSVDLERKIERYINTHIQSLQR
;
A
#
# COMPACT_ATOMS: atom_id res chain seq x y z
N MET A 1 -47.55 39.54 10.00
CA MET A 1 -47.28 38.08 10.13
C MET A 1 -46.40 37.88 11.36
N GLN A 2 -46.86 37.17 12.39
CA GLN A 2 -46.01 36.82 13.53
C GLN A 2 -44.93 35.83 13.05
N GLN A 3 -43.67 36.24 13.00
CA GLN A 3 -42.57 35.32 12.75
C GLN A 3 -42.44 34.36 13.93
N ASN A 4 -42.39 33.07 13.63
CA ASN A 4 -42.19 32.01 14.61
C ASN A 4 -40.86 32.21 15.36
N ARG A 5 -40.92 32.45 16.67
CA ARG A 5 -39.74 32.63 17.55
C ARG A 5 -38.91 31.34 17.73
N ASN A 6 -39.35 30.20 17.20
CA ASN A 6 -38.64 28.91 17.29
C ASN A 6 -37.46 28.79 16.34
N TYR A 7 -37.15 29.80 15.51
CA TYR A 7 -36.05 29.74 14.54
C TYR A 7 -34.69 29.43 15.21
N ILE A 8 -34.43 29.97 16.41
CA ILE A 8 -33.22 29.69 17.20
C ILE A 8 -33.16 28.20 17.58
N THR A 9 -34.29 27.64 18.01
CA THR A 9 -34.43 26.22 18.36
C THR A 9 -34.16 25.32 17.16
N PHE A 10 -34.72 25.67 15.99
CA PHE A 10 -34.52 24.91 14.76
C PHE A 10 -33.07 24.96 14.25
N GLU A 11 -32.44 26.13 14.27
CA GLU A 11 -31.01 26.24 13.91
C GLU A 11 -30.13 25.46 14.89
N ARG A 12 -30.44 25.48 16.19
CA ARG A 12 -29.74 24.64 17.18
C ARG A 12 -29.89 23.15 16.89
N ILE A 13 -31.10 22.68 16.58
CA ILE A 13 -31.35 21.25 16.23
C ILE A 13 -30.57 20.87 14.97
N LYS A 14 -30.59 21.72 13.94
CA LYS A 14 -29.87 21.52 12.69
C LYS A 14 -28.35 21.45 12.89
N GLN A 15 -27.78 22.33 13.72
CA GLN A 15 -26.36 22.30 14.04
C GLN A 15 -26.00 21.04 14.83
N ASN A 16 -26.84 20.64 15.80
CA ASN A 16 -26.65 19.38 16.53
C ASN A 16 -26.66 18.17 15.60
N PHE A 17 -27.58 18.10 14.64
CA PHE A 17 -27.62 17.04 13.63
C PHE A 17 -26.35 17.03 12.77
N ARG A 18 -25.91 18.19 12.28
CA ARG A 18 -24.67 18.32 11.50
C ARG A 18 -23.44 17.84 12.27
N ASN A 19 -23.31 18.25 13.54
CA ASN A 19 -22.21 17.86 14.39
C ASN A 19 -22.20 16.34 14.64
N ARG A 20 -23.36 15.76 14.95
CA ARG A 20 -23.52 14.31 15.12
C ARG A 20 -23.15 13.55 13.84
N ASN A 21 -23.64 13.99 12.69
CA ASN A 21 -23.30 13.38 11.41
C ASN A 21 -21.80 13.49 11.08
N HIS A 22 -21.19 14.63 11.36
CA HIS A 22 -19.75 14.82 11.16
C HIS A 22 -18.91 13.83 12.00
N VAL A 23 -19.30 13.64 13.28
CA VAL A 23 -18.65 12.65 14.16
C VAL A 23 -18.82 11.23 13.62
N ALA A 24 -20.03 10.87 13.18
CA ALA A 24 -20.29 9.57 12.56
C ALA A 24 -19.39 9.33 11.33
N MET A 25 -19.35 10.28 10.39
CA MET A 25 -18.51 10.17 9.18
C MET A 25 -17.02 10.04 9.51
N ARG A 26 -16.53 10.77 10.52
CA ARG A 26 -15.14 10.69 10.96
C ARG A 26 -14.78 9.31 11.46
N ASN A 27 -15.64 8.74 12.29
CA ASN A 27 -15.43 7.42 12.85
C ASN A 27 -15.56 6.32 11.79
N ILE A 28 -16.48 6.45 10.83
CA ILE A 28 -16.57 5.54 9.68
C ILE A 28 -15.27 5.58 8.87
N ALA A 29 -14.76 6.77 8.56
CA ALA A 29 -13.51 6.93 7.81
C ALA A 29 -12.32 6.31 8.56
N PHE A 30 -12.25 6.53 9.88
CA PHE A 30 -11.25 5.92 10.75
C PHE A 30 -11.34 4.39 10.78
N LEU A 31 -12.54 3.83 10.96
CA LEU A 31 -12.78 2.39 11.00
C LEU A 31 -12.39 1.72 9.68
N ALA A 32 -12.74 2.33 8.55
CA ALA A 32 -12.35 1.86 7.23
C ALA A 32 -10.83 1.90 7.03
N ALA A 33 -10.17 2.99 7.39
CA ALA A 33 -8.71 3.07 7.33
C ALA A 33 -8.02 2.02 8.23
N GLN A 34 -8.55 1.81 9.44
CA GLN A 34 -8.04 0.78 10.35
C GLN A 34 -8.19 -0.62 9.73
N PHE A 35 -9.35 -0.93 9.16
CA PHE A 35 -9.61 -2.19 8.48
C PHE A 35 -8.60 -2.45 7.35
N PHE A 36 -8.38 -1.47 6.47
CA PHE A 36 -7.41 -1.63 5.38
C PHE A 36 -5.97 -1.75 5.90
N ARG A 37 -5.60 -1.01 6.96
CA ARG A 37 -4.28 -1.13 7.61
C ARG A 37 -4.07 -2.53 8.21
N GLU A 38 -5.07 -3.08 8.91
CA GLU A 38 -5.00 -4.42 9.48
C GLU A 38 -4.81 -5.48 8.39
N ASN A 39 -5.58 -5.41 7.32
CA ASN A 39 -5.46 -6.35 6.20
C ASN A 39 -4.15 -6.17 5.42
N PHE A 40 -3.66 -4.93 5.29
CA PHE A 40 -2.33 -4.66 4.74
C PHE A 40 -1.23 -5.34 5.58
N LYS A 41 -1.31 -5.25 6.91
CA LYS A 41 -0.39 -5.97 7.82
C LYS A 41 -0.52 -7.48 7.75
N ARG A 42 -1.70 -8.01 7.40
CA ARG A 42 -1.87 -9.45 7.14
C ARG A 42 -1.38 -9.85 5.74
N GLY A 43 -1.17 -8.87 4.85
CA GLY A 43 -0.67 -9.08 3.49
C GLY A 43 -1.73 -9.65 2.55
N GLY A 44 -2.98 -9.20 2.67
CA GLY A 44 -4.09 -9.74 1.87
C GLY A 44 -5.37 -8.93 1.93
N VAL A 45 -6.42 -9.53 1.37
CA VAL A 45 -7.77 -8.98 1.25
C VAL A 45 -8.70 -9.79 2.15
N GLN A 46 -9.52 -9.13 2.94
CA GLN A 46 -10.55 -9.76 3.78
C GLN A 46 -11.92 -9.44 3.20
N ASN A 47 -12.59 -10.44 2.63
CA ASN A 47 -13.96 -10.29 2.12
C ASN A 47 -14.72 -11.62 2.29
N GLY A 48 -15.27 -11.83 3.48
CA GLY A 48 -15.77 -13.13 3.93
C GLY A 48 -14.62 -14.05 4.29
N THR A 49 -13.90 -14.54 3.27
CA THR A 49 -12.66 -15.31 3.44
C THR A 49 -11.43 -14.44 3.22
N PHE A 50 -10.34 -14.74 3.92
CA PHE A 50 -9.07 -14.04 3.73
C PHE A 50 -8.33 -14.57 2.51
N THR A 51 -8.01 -13.70 1.56
CA THR A 51 -7.21 -14.01 0.38
C THR A 51 -5.84 -13.33 0.48
N PRO A 52 -4.74 -14.09 0.64
CA PRO A 52 -3.40 -13.49 0.70
C PRO A 52 -3.00 -12.92 -0.66
N TRP A 53 -2.23 -11.83 -0.65
CA TRP A 53 -1.67 -11.27 -1.87
C TRP A 53 -0.64 -12.20 -2.51
N LYS A 54 -0.44 -12.02 -3.83
CA LYS A 54 0.60 -12.71 -4.58
C LYS A 54 1.98 -12.42 -4.02
N GLN A 55 2.62 -13.48 -3.54
CA GLN A 55 3.98 -13.44 -2.99
C GLN A 55 5.02 -13.08 -4.06
N ARG A 56 6.18 -12.62 -3.60
CA ARG A 56 7.33 -12.37 -4.47
C ARG A 56 7.89 -13.69 -4.99
N LYS A 57 8.34 -13.69 -6.24
CA LYS A 57 9.02 -14.85 -6.85
C LYS A 57 10.43 -15.05 -6.33
N PHE A 58 11.10 -13.96 -5.95
CA PHE A 58 12.48 -13.96 -5.48
C PHE A 58 12.56 -13.22 -4.16
N GLU A 59 13.28 -13.80 -3.21
CA GLU A 59 13.68 -13.12 -1.98
C GLU A 59 15.17 -12.80 -2.06
N PHE A 60 15.57 -11.63 -1.59
CA PHE A 60 16.99 -11.35 -1.41
C PHE A 60 17.47 -12.11 -0.16
N PRO A 61 18.56 -12.91 -0.25
CA PRO A 61 19.11 -13.64 0.89
C PRO A 61 19.32 -12.74 2.10
N GLY A 62 18.97 -13.23 3.31
CA GLY A 62 19.12 -12.49 4.57
C GLY A 62 18.17 -11.30 4.76
N LYS A 63 17.23 -11.04 3.85
CA LYS A 63 16.28 -9.92 3.93
C LYS A 63 14.83 -10.38 3.80
N ARG A 64 14.37 -11.19 4.76
CA ARG A 64 12.96 -11.58 4.85
C ARG A 64 12.13 -10.40 5.35
N ARG A 65 11.65 -9.57 4.41
CA ARG A 65 10.80 -8.41 4.71
C ARG A 65 9.35 -8.72 4.43
N GLN A 66 8.43 -8.12 5.17
CA GLN A 66 7.01 -8.22 4.80
C GLN A 66 6.77 -7.63 3.40
N LEU A 67 5.88 -8.26 2.64
CA LEU A 67 5.50 -7.82 1.30
C LEU A 67 4.99 -6.37 1.34
N LEU A 68 5.42 -5.54 0.38
CA LEU A 68 5.14 -4.09 0.34
C LEU A 68 5.63 -3.27 1.56
N TYR A 69 6.43 -3.88 2.44
CA TYR A 69 6.94 -3.24 3.65
C TYR A 69 8.47 -3.08 3.58
N LYS A 70 8.94 -2.14 2.75
CA LYS A 70 10.37 -1.77 2.70
C LYS A 70 10.72 -0.82 3.85
N GLY A 71 10.10 0.36 3.83
CA GLY A 71 10.19 1.37 4.89
C GLY A 71 8.84 1.63 5.56
N GLY A 72 7.78 0.92 5.16
CA GLY A 72 6.41 1.10 5.65
C GLY A 72 5.68 2.33 5.09
N GLU A 73 6.24 3.03 4.11
CA GLU A 73 5.65 4.25 3.53
C GLU A 73 4.27 3.99 2.92
N LEU A 74 4.12 2.94 2.10
CA LEU A 74 2.82 2.59 1.50
C LEU A 74 1.75 2.28 2.55
N PHE A 75 2.15 1.66 3.66
CA PHE A 75 1.28 1.37 4.80
C PHE A 75 0.89 2.66 5.55
N ARG A 76 1.87 3.50 5.89
CA ARG A 76 1.63 4.79 6.55
C ARG A 76 0.86 5.77 5.66
N GLY A 77 0.95 5.60 4.34
CA GLY A 77 0.24 6.41 3.37
C GLY A 77 -1.27 6.15 3.34
N ILE A 78 -1.77 5.08 3.97
CA ILE A 78 -3.21 4.86 4.16
C ILE A 78 -3.74 5.91 5.13
N GLN A 79 -4.45 6.91 4.59
CA GLN A 79 -5.00 8.04 5.30
C GLN A 79 -6.52 8.08 5.16
N HIS A 80 -7.17 8.83 6.04
CA HIS A 80 -8.61 9.07 5.99
C HIS A 80 -8.92 10.54 6.25
N MET A 81 -10.02 11.00 5.68
CA MET A 81 -10.57 12.32 5.93
C MET A 81 -12.09 12.31 5.85
N THR A 82 -12.71 13.36 6.35
CA THR A 82 -14.12 13.64 6.13
C THR A 82 -14.28 14.86 5.24
N ALA A 83 -15.24 14.82 4.33
CA ALA A 83 -15.58 15.95 3.49
C ALA A 83 -17.10 16.10 3.43
N ARG A 84 -17.61 17.17 4.04
CA ARG A 84 -19.06 17.42 4.23
C ARG A 84 -19.73 16.23 4.93
N ASN A 85 -20.32 15.32 4.16
CA ASN A 85 -21.04 14.12 4.62
C ASN A 85 -20.45 12.83 4.02
N LYS A 86 -19.17 12.83 3.67
CA LYS A 86 -18.47 11.69 3.09
C LYS A 86 -17.32 11.26 4.00
N ALA A 87 -17.22 9.95 4.21
CA ALA A 87 -16.04 9.30 4.75
C ALA A 87 -15.14 8.89 3.58
N ILE A 88 -13.88 9.35 3.58
CA ILE A 88 -12.94 9.09 2.50
C ILE A 88 -11.70 8.40 3.07
N VAL A 89 -11.28 7.32 2.44
CA VAL A 89 -10.00 6.65 2.70
C VAL A 89 -9.20 6.63 1.40
N PHE A 90 -7.92 6.96 1.49
CA PHE A 90 -7.05 7.10 0.32
C PHE A 90 -5.60 6.77 0.68
N ASN A 91 -4.76 6.64 -0.35
CA ASN A 91 -3.31 6.53 -0.18
C ASN A 91 -2.63 7.75 -0.81
N ASN A 92 -1.77 8.43 -0.07
CA ASN A 92 -1.08 9.64 -0.54
C ASN A 92 0.27 9.35 -1.24
N VAL A 93 0.62 8.08 -1.44
CA VAL A 93 1.86 7.67 -2.08
C VAL A 93 1.65 7.50 -3.59
N ASN A 94 2.46 8.17 -4.41
CA ASN A 94 2.33 8.20 -5.88
C ASN A 94 2.32 6.80 -6.53
N TYR A 95 3.10 5.86 -5.99
CA TYR A 95 3.19 4.50 -6.51
C TYR A 95 2.15 3.53 -5.89
N ALA A 96 1.21 4.01 -5.07
CA ALA A 96 0.18 3.16 -4.48
C ALA A 96 -0.76 2.58 -5.54
N LEU A 97 -1.10 3.37 -6.57
CA LEU A 97 -2.04 2.98 -7.61
C LEU A 97 -1.58 1.74 -8.37
N ILE A 98 -0.31 1.70 -8.80
CA ILE A 98 0.24 0.56 -9.54
C ILE A 98 0.33 -0.70 -8.67
N HIS A 99 0.44 -0.57 -7.35
CA HIS A 99 0.32 -1.72 -6.46
C HIS A 99 -1.11 -2.19 -6.30
N GLN A 100 -2.09 -1.28 -6.23
CA GLN A 100 -3.50 -1.63 -6.11
C GLN A 100 -4.02 -2.31 -7.40
N GLN A 101 -3.78 -1.71 -8.55
CA GLN A 101 -4.31 -2.18 -9.84
C GLN A 101 -3.42 -3.25 -10.49
N GLY A 102 -2.13 -3.28 -10.13
CA GLY A 102 -1.13 -3.94 -10.95
C GLY A 102 -0.81 -3.10 -12.18
N GLY A 103 0.11 -3.58 -13.01
CA GLY A 103 0.46 -2.92 -14.26
C GLY A 103 1.87 -3.22 -14.71
N GLU A 104 2.31 -2.48 -15.71
CA GLU A 104 3.63 -2.62 -16.30
C GLU A 104 4.42 -1.32 -16.17
N ILE A 105 5.71 -1.45 -15.86
CA ILE A 105 6.64 -0.33 -15.79
C ILE A 105 7.66 -0.49 -16.92
N PRO A 106 7.83 0.49 -17.82
CA PRO A 106 8.85 0.42 -18.86
C PRO A 106 10.25 0.40 -18.25
N VAL A 107 11.10 -0.50 -18.73
CA VAL A 107 12.50 -0.62 -18.34
C VAL A 107 13.30 0.46 -19.06
N THR A 108 13.68 1.50 -18.33
CA THR A 108 14.45 2.61 -18.91
C THR A 108 15.94 2.28 -19.01
N PRO A 109 16.70 2.94 -19.89
CA PRO A 109 18.16 2.81 -19.93
C PRO A 109 18.82 3.17 -18.58
N ALA A 110 18.27 4.15 -17.86
CA ALA A 110 18.75 4.53 -16.53
C ALA A 110 18.57 3.38 -15.51
N MET A 111 17.44 2.67 -15.55
CA MET A 111 17.22 1.49 -14.72
C MET A 111 18.23 0.38 -15.02
N ARG A 112 18.52 0.11 -16.30
CA ARG A 112 19.52 -0.89 -16.69
C ARG A 112 20.91 -0.53 -16.17
N ARG A 113 21.32 0.73 -16.31
CA ARG A 113 22.60 1.22 -15.75
C ARG A 113 22.64 1.06 -14.23
N PHE A 114 21.55 1.36 -13.54
CA PHE A 114 21.44 1.16 -12.10
C PHE A 114 21.54 -0.33 -11.71
N PHE A 115 20.83 -1.23 -12.40
CA PHE A 115 20.91 -2.67 -12.16
C PHE A 115 22.33 -3.19 -12.39
N TRP A 116 23.01 -2.71 -13.45
CA TRP A 116 24.40 -3.08 -13.71
C TRP A 116 25.35 -2.59 -12.62
N ALA A 117 25.19 -1.35 -12.16
CA ALA A 117 25.97 -0.82 -11.05
C ALA A 117 25.76 -1.63 -9.76
N MET A 118 24.53 -2.07 -9.48
CA MET A 118 24.22 -2.94 -8.33
C MET A 118 24.86 -4.33 -8.47
N ALA A 119 24.84 -4.90 -9.68
CA ALA A 119 25.54 -6.15 -9.96
C ALA A 119 27.06 -6.01 -9.76
N TYR A 120 27.65 -4.90 -10.22
CA TYR A 120 29.07 -4.62 -10.05
C TYR A 120 29.45 -4.49 -8.57
N LYS A 121 28.65 -3.77 -7.78
CA LYS A 121 28.80 -3.68 -6.31
C LYS A 121 28.73 -5.05 -5.62
N ALA A 122 27.95 -5.97 -6.16
CA ALA A 122 27.85 -7.35 -5.68
C ALA A 122 28.93 -8.29 -6.24
N GLY A 123 29.93 -7.77 -6.95
CA GLY A 123 31.05 -8.54 -7.47
C GLY A 123 30.90 -9.02 -8.92
N ALA A 124 30.06 -8.40 -9.76
CA ALA A 124 30.00 -8.73 -11.20
C ALA A 124 31.22 -8.20 -11.98
N GLY A 125 31.97 -7.27 -11.39
CA GLY A 125 33.13 -6.60 -11.95
C GLY A 125 34.47 -7.26 -11.69
N LYS A 126 34.52 -8.60 -11.62
CA LYS A 126 35.76 -9.32 -11.32
C LYS A 126 36.74 -9.18 -12.47
N SER A 127 37.95 -8.72 -12.16
CA SER A 127 39.05 -8.71 -13.11
C SER A 127 39.40 -10.13 -13.52
N LEU A 128 39.41 -10.38 -14.83
CA LEU A 128 40.13 -11.49 -15.42
C LEU A 128 41.63 -11.20 -15.29
N LYS A 129 42.44 -12.23 -15.08
CA LYS A 129 43.88 -12.13 -15.23
C LYS A 129 44.21 -11.86 -16.71
N LYS A 130 45.46 -11.44 -17.00
CA LYS A 130 45.94 -11.25 -18.39
C LYS A 130 45.79 -12.51 -19.27
N ASP A 131 45.74 -13.69 -18.66
CA ASP A 131 45.55 -14.99 -19.30
C ASP A 131 44.07 -15.36 -19.54
N GLY A 132 43.11 -14.48 -19.24
CA GLY A 132 41.67 -14.73 -19.41
C GLY A 132 41.03 -15.59 -18.31
N THR A 133 41.80 -16.08 -17.33
CA THR A 133 41.25 -16.84 -16.20
C THR A 133 40.72 -15.92 -15.09
N PRO A 134 39.70 -16.34 -14.32
CA PRO A 134 39.28 -15.60 -13.14
C PRO A 134 40.46 -15.49 -12.15
N GLY A 135 40.82 -14.27 -11.73
CA GLY A 135 41.77 -14.06 -10.62
C GLY A 135 41.41 -14.88 -9.38
N ASN A 136 42.36 -15.43 -8.64
CA ASN A 136 42.06 -16.29 -7.48
C ASN A 136 41.90 -15.50 -6.16
N SER A 137 41.39 -14.26 -6.23
CA SER A 137 41.17 -13.41 -5.06
C SER A 137 39.86 -13.79 -4.37
N GLN A 138 39.75 -13.57 -3.05
CA GLN A 138 38.49 -13.74 -2.30
C GLN A 138 37.34 -12.89 -2.86
N LYS A 139 37.67 -11.80 -3.59
CA LYS A 139 36.75 -10.96 -4.40
C LYS A 139 36.20 -11.67 -5.66
N ASN A 140 36.82 -12.76 -6.09
CA ASN A 140 36.44 -13.55 -7.25
C ASN A 140 35.56 -14.78 -6.94
N LYS A 141 35.27 -15.05 -5.66
CA LYS A 141 34.22 -15.99 -5.23
C LYS A 141 32.89 -15.60 -5.88
N SER A 142 32.14 -16.56 -6.44
CA SER A 142 30.90 -16.43 -7.23
C SER A 142 30.00 -15.27 -6.80
N LEU A 143 29.28 -14.68 -7.77
CA LEU A 143 28.31 -13.62 -7.46
C LEU A 143 27.41 -14.06 -6.31
N ASP A 144 27.20 -13.19 -5.31
CA ASP A 144 26.14 -13.43 -4.33
C ASP A 144 24.80 -13.56 -5.09
N ALA A 145 23.86 -14.36 -4.58
CA ALA A 145 22.59 -14.60 -5.27
C ALA A 145 21.82 -13.28 -5.52
N ALA A 146 22.00 -12.28 -4.67
CA ALA A 146 21.51 -10.92 -4.92
C ALA A 146 22.16 -10.25 -6.14
N GLY A 147 23.47 -10.44 -6.34
CA GLY A 147 24.23 -9.93 -7.47
C GLY A 147 23.82 -10.55 -8.81
N GLU A 148 23.49 -11.84 -8.81
CA GLU A 148 22.95 -12.53 -9.98
C GLU A 148 21.59 -11.97 -10.40
N ILE A 149 20.69 -11.69 -9.45
CA ILE A 149 19.40 -11.05 -9.72
C ILE A 149 19.61 -9.69 -10.41
N TRP A 150 20.51 -8.84 -9.89
CA TRP A 150 20.80 -7.54 -10.49
C TRP A 150 21.39 -7.66 -11.89
N ARG A 151 22.31 -8.62 -12.11
CA ARG A 151 22.90 -8.90 -13.42
C ARG A 151 21.82 -9.31 -14.43
N ASN A 152 20.94 -10.22 -14.03
CA ASN A 152 19.84 -10.70 -14.88
C ASN A 152 18.84 -9.59 -15.21
N LEU A 153 18.57 -8.68 -14.27
CA LEU A 153 17.73 -7.51 -14.50
C LEU A 153 18.37 -6.51 -15.48
N ALA A 154 19.68 -6.29 -15.39
CA ALA A 154 20.40 -5.39 -16.29
C ALA A 154 20.40 -5.90 -17.74
N LEU A 155 20.64 -7.21 -17.91
CA LEU A 155 20.75 -7.88 -19.20
C LEU A 155 19.41 -8.36 -19.78
N THR A 156 18.30 -8.13 -19.07
CA THR A 156 16.99 -8.63 -19.51
C THR A 156 16.59 -8.09 -20.89
N LYS A 157 16.10 -8.94 -21.79
CA LYS A 157 15.54 -8.49 -23.08
C LYS A 157 14.15 -7.88 -22.93
N LYS A 158 13.52 -8.03 -21.75
CA LYS A 158 12.18 -7.49 -21.49
C LYS A 158 12.19 -5.96 -21.52
N GLN A 159 11.17 -5.39 -22.15
CA GLN A 159 10.99 -3.94 -22.21
C GLN A 159 10.17 -3.41 -21.04
N THR A 160 9.42 -4.26 -20.33
CA THR A 160 8.59 -3.87 -19.18
C THR A 160 8.78 -4.80 -17.98
N LEU A 161 8.48 -4.28 -16.78
CA LEU A 161 8.39 -5.03 -15.54
C LEU A 161 6.93 -5.13 -15.11
N THR A 162 6.43 -6.34 -14.96
CA THR A 162 5.06 -6.60 -14.48
C THR A 162 4.97 -6.51 -12.96
N VAL A 163 4.13 -5.60 -12.46
CA VAL A 163 3.74 -5.47 -11.06
C VAL A 163 2.38 -6.17 -10.87
N PRO A 164 2.27 -7.21 -10.02
CA PRO A 164 0.98 -7.85 -9.80
C PRO A 164 0.10 -6.97 -8.90
N SER A 165 -1.21 -7.02 -9.16
CA SER A 165 -2.23 -6.37 -8.34
C SER A 165 -2.21 -6.89 -6.90
N ARG A 166 -2.23 -5.96 -5.95
CA ARG A 166 -2.31 -6.16 -4.51
C ARG A 166 -3.28 -5.11 -3.96
N PRO A 167 -4.60 -5.39 -4.01
CA PRO A 167 -5.61 -4.43 -3.64
C PRO A 167 -5.43 -3.95 -2.20
N ILE A 168 -5.22 -2.63 -2.04
CA ILE A 168 -5.16 -1.97 -0.74
C ILE A 168 -6.57 -1.56 -0.31
N PHE A 169 -7.30 -0.93 -1.23
CA PHE A 169 -8.70 -0.56 -1.08
C PHE A 169 -9.56 -1.45 -1.97
N TYR A 170 -10.65 -1.95 -1.41
CA TYR A 170 -11.58 -2.86 -2.05
C TYR A 170 -12.92 -2.82 -1.29
N HIS A 171 -13.99 -3.21 -1.98
CA HIS A 171 -15.26 -3.48 -1.33
C HIS A 171 -15.16 -4.77 -0.50
N SER A 172 -15.69 -4.73 0.72
CA SER A 172 -15.65 -5.86 1.65
C SER A 172 -16.92 -5.92 2.47
N VAL A 173 -17.58 -7.08 2.44
CA VAL A 173 -18.77 -7.36 3.26
C VAL A 173 -18.43 -7.30 4.76
N ASP A 174 -17.21 -7.65 5.15
CA ASP A 174 -16.78 -7.58 6.55
C ASP A 174 -16.63 -6.13 7.02
N LEU A 175 -16.14 -5.24 6.14
CA LEU A 175 -16.07 -3.81 6.42
C LEU A 175 -17.48 -3.21 6.50
N GLU A 176 -18.36 -3.56 5.56
CA GLU A 176 -19.75 -3.09 5.55
C GLU A 176 -20.47 -3.48 6.83
N ARG A 177 -20.44 -4.76 7.23
CA ARG A 177 -21.01 -5.21 8.51
C ARG A 177 -20.39 -4.49 9.71
N LYS A 178 -19.11 -4.10 9.66
CA LYS A 178 -18.45 -3.36 10.74
C LYS A 178 -18.96 -1.91 10.80
N ILE A 179 -19.16 -1.28 9.65
CA ILE A 179 -19.71 0.07 9.52
C ILE A 179 -21.19 0.09 9.92
N GLU A 180 -22.01 -0.84 9.44
CA GLU A 180 -23.43 -0.94 9.78
C GLU A 180 -23.65 -1.10 11.28
N ARG A 181 -22.90 -2.00 11.93
CA ARG A 181 -22.93 -2.16 13.39
C ARG A 181 -22.60 -0.85 14.09
N TYR A 182 -21.54 -0.16 13.66
CA TYR A 182 -21.17 1.14 14.22
C TYR A 182 -22.28 2.18 14.05
N ILE A 183 -22.88 2.28 12.86
CA ILE A 183 -23.97 3.22 12.57
C ILE A 183 -25.18 2.93 13.46
N ASN A 184 -25.59 1.67 13.57
CA ASN A 184 -26.73 1.26 14.38
C ASN A 184 -26.53 1.61 15.86
N THR A 185 -25.35 1.30 16.41
CA THR A 185 -24.99 1.68 17.78
C THR A 185 -24.97 3.20 17.94
N HIS A 186 -24.42 3.93 16.97
CA HIS A 186 -24.39 5.39 17.01
C HIS A 186 -25.81 5.97 17.02
N ILE A 187 -26.70 5.52 16.12
CA ILE A 187 -28.11 5.97 16.07
C ILE A 187 -28.83 5.67 17.39
N GLN A 188 -28.69 4.47 17.94
CA GLN A 188 -29.28 4.12 19.24
C GLN A 188 -28.78 5.01 20.37
N SER A 189 -27.50 5.39 20.36
CA SER A 189 -26.95 6.32 21.35
C SER A 189 -27.52 7.74 21.22
N LEU A 190 -28.09 8.11 20.07
CA LEU A 190 -28.73 9.41 19.87
C LEU A 190 -30.18 9.47 20.38
N GLN A 191 -30.80 8.31 20.64
CA GLN A 191 -32.18 8.18 21.12
C GLN A 191 -32.28 8.17 22.65
N ARG A 192 -31.14 8.05 23.35
CA ARG A 192 -31.03 8.20 24.81
C ARG A 192 -30.71 9.66 25.16
#